data_AF-A0A0J9TCC3-F1
#
_entry.id   AF-A0A0J9TCC3-F1
#
_cell.length_a   1.000
_cell.length_b   1.000
_cell.length_c   1.000
_cell.angle_alpha   90.00
_cell.angle_beta   90.00
_cell.angle_gamma   90.00
#
_symmetry.space_group_name_H-M   'P 1'
#
loop_
_entity.id
_entity.type
_entity.pdbx_description
1 polymer ?
#
loop_
_entity_poly.entity_id
_entity_poly.type
_entity_poly.pdbx_seq_one_letter_code
_entity_poly.pdbx_strand_id
1 'polypeptide(L)'
;MLAQKMLLLKRPFLPARAAPFCAQRKVGRCITYYTKSHEYIKINDEHLTELKKKNNVKCKIGISNYGTEKLGEIVYIDISHNVNEYVKKGDCIATVESVKSVGDVYTPISGQIVDINNKIVDNVNLMNENSETDGWILELLTNEVNEKEIMSFSEYKKMCEEEEQREATKIQQSERDCLEEKNKNKIFDLNDIKSIEEKGKK
;
A
#
# COMPACT_ATOMS: atom_id res chain seq x y z
N MET A 1 -90.38 25.60 1.25
CA MET A 1 -89.54 24.78 0.36
C MET A 1 -88.25 25.56 0.12
N LEU A 2 -87.21 25.26 0.90
CA LEU A 2 -86.06 26.14 1.12
C LEU A 2 -84.76 25.36 1.01
N ALA A 3 -83.75 26.08 0.49
CA ALA A 3 -82.31 25.87 0.61
C ALA A 3 -81.62 24.89 -0.37
N GLN A 4 -81.30 25.48 -1.53
CA GLN A 4 -79.98 25.56 -2.18
C GLN A 4 -78.87 24.56 -1.80
N LYS A 5 -78.37 23.94 -2.86
CA LYS A 5 -77.22 23.03 -3.00
C LYS A 5 -75.91 23.85 -2.97
N MET A 6 -75.09 23.70 -1.93
CA MET A 6 -73.75 24.31 -1.86
C MET A 6 -72.63 23.29 -2.14
N LEU A 7 -71.70 23.70 -3.00
CA LEU A 7 -70.55 22.95 -3.51
C LEU A 7 -69.59 22.49 -2.40
N LEU A 8 -69.16 21.22 -2.48
CA LEU A 8 -67.96 20.70 -1.82
C LEU A 8 -66.77 20.80 -2.79
N LEU A 9 -65.88 21.78 -2.61
CA LEU A 9 -64.54 21.74 -3.20
C LEU A 9 -63.64 20.84 -2.34
N LYS A 10 -63.35 19.63 -2.83
CA LYS A 10 -62.27 18.80 -2.28
C LYS A 10 -60.94 19.29 -2.84
N ARG A 11 -60.06 19.83 -1.99
CA ARG A 11 -58.66 20.12 -2.35
C ARG A 11 -57.89 18.78 -2.38
N PRO A 12 -57.11 18.48 -3.43
CA PRO A 12 -56.25 17.30 -3.41
C PRO A 12 -55.07 17.54 -2.46
N PHE A 13 -54.84 16.57 -1.58
CA PHE A 13 -53.70 16.52 -0.69
C PHE A 13 -52.47 16.17 -1.54
N LEU A 14 -51.54 17.10 -1.74
CA LEU A 14 -50.24 16.80 -2.36
C LEU A 14 -49.35 16.12 -1.32
N PRO A 15 -48.70 14.98 -1.63
CA PRO A 15 -47.68 14.42 -0.75
C PRO A 15 -46.47 15.34 -0.74
N ALA A 16 -45.97 15.68 0.45
CA ALA A 16 -44.70 16.37 0.61
C ALA A 16 -43.59 15.49 0.00
N ARG A 17 -42.97 15.97 -1.09
CA ARG A 17 -41.69 15.43 -1.57
C ARG A 17 -40.66 15.64 -0.46
N ALA A 18 -40.36 14.59 0.28
CA ALA A 18 -39.15 14.56 1.09
C ALA A 18 -37.96 14.74 0.14
N ALA A 19 -37.25 15.87 0.28
CA ALA A 19 -35.99 16.05 -0.39
C ALA A 19 -35.06 14.91 0.04
N PRO A 20 -34.28 14.30 -0.88
CA PRO A 20 -33.24 13.39 -0.46
C PRO A 20 -32.27 14.24 0.38
N PHE A 21 -32.13 13.88 1.65
CA PHE A 21 -31.04 14.37 2.47
C PHE A 21 -29.77 13.85 1.78
N CYS A 22 -29.23 14.65 0.87
CA CYS A 22 -27.93 14.41 0.29
C CYS A 22 -26.97 14.51 1.46
N ALA A 23 -26.68 13.37 2.09
CA ALA A 23 -25.67 13.24 3.12
C ALA A 23 -24.37 13.69 2.48
N GLN A 24 -24.00 14.95 2.75
CA GLN A 24 -22.73 15.51 2.35
C GLN A 24 -21.66 14.63 2.99
N ARG A 25 -21.10 13.74 2.18
CA ARG A 25 -20.02 12.84 2.56
C ARG A 25 -18.84 13.74 2.91
N LYS A 26 -18.62 14.02 4.19
CA LYS A 26 -17.39 14.66 4.65
C LYS A 26 -16.26 13.74 4.23
N VAL A 27 -15.55 14.10 3.18
CA VAL A 27 -14.29 13.46 2.81
C VAL A 27 -13.32 13.86 3.90
N GLY A 28 -13.15 13.00 4.91
CA GLY A 28 -12.13 13.19 5.93
C GLY A 28 -10.77 13.22 5.24
N ARG A 29 -9.98 14.26 5.46
CA ARG A 29 -8.58 14.24 5.05
C ARG A 29 -7.84 13.27 5.97
N CYS A 30 -6.78 12.70 5.43
CA CYS A 30 -5.91 11.76 6.13
C CYS A 30 -4.47 12.15 5.82
N ILE A 31 -3.57 11.83 6.73
CA ILE A 31 -2.14 11.96 6.52
C ILE A 31 -1.56 10.56 6.53
N THR A 32 -0.74 10.28 5.53
CA THR A 32 -0.01 9.01 5.42
C THR A 32 1.48 9.30 5.56
N TYR A 33 2.11 8.56 6.45
CA TYR A 33 3.57 8.49 6.60
C TYR A 33 4.06 7.13 6.15
N TYR A 34 5.33 7.05 5.76
CA TYR A 34 5.93 5.85 5.18
C TYR A 34 7.24 5.50 5.85
N THR A 35 7.66 4.24 5.72
CA THR A 35 8.99 3.76 6.14
C THR A 35 9.88 3.49 4.93
N LYS A 36 11.15 3.19 5.20
CA LYS A 36 12.09 2.74 4.17
C LYS A 36 11.79 1.32 3.67
N SER A 37 11.09 0.51 4.48
CA SER A 37 10.70 -0.86 4.13
C SER A 37 9.30 -0.93 3.50
N HIS A 38 8.78 0.21 3.04
CA HIS A 38 7.52 0.35 2.30
C HIS A 38 6.24 0.09 3.08
N GLU A 39 6.28 0.06 4.42
CA GLU A 39 5.08 0.14 5.26
C GLU A 39 4.59 1.58 5.41
N TYR A 40 3.31 1.74 5.73
CA TYR A 40 2.70 3.05 5.96
C TYR A 40 1.97 3.15 7.30
N ILE A 41 1.83 4.39 7.78
CA ILE A 41 0.97 4.78 8.90
C ILE A 41 -0.03 5.78 8.35
N LYS A 42 -1.32 5.45 8.39
CA LYS A 42 -2.40 6.34 7.95
C LYS A 42 -3.20 6.82 9.15
N ILE A 43 -3.26 8.14 9.31
CA ILE A 43 -3.96 8.81 10.41
C ILE A 43 -5.08 9.66 9.81
N ASN A 44 -6.31 9.44 10.25
CA ASN A 44 -7.46 10.24 9.81
C ASN A 44 -7.48 11.61 10.51
N ASP A 45 -8.09 12.61 9.86
CA ASP A 45 -8.22 13.98 10.37
C ASP A 45 -8.73 14.09 11.81
N GLU A 46 -9.71 13.26 12.16
CA GLU A 46 -10.33 13.24 13.50
C GLU A 46 -9.28 12.94 14.58
N HIS A 47 -8.29 12.12 14.26
CA HIS A 47 -7.20 11.70 15.16
C HIS A 47 -5.95 12.59 15.04
N LEU A 48 -5.88 13.52 14.08
CA LEU A 48 -4.76 14.47 13.98
C LEU A 48 -4.71 15.46 15.16
N THR A 49 -5.88 15.76 15.74
CA THR A 49 -5.94 16.60 16.95
C THR A 49 -5.43 15.84 18.17
N GLU A 50 -5.63 14.52 18.21
CA GLU A 50 -5.14 13.63 19.26
C GLU A 50 -3.63 13.41 19.16
N LEU A 51 -3.09 13.39 17.93
CA LEU A 51 -1.65 13.34 17.68
C LEU A 51 -0.91 14.51 18.33
N LYS A 52 -1.45 15.72 18.21
CA LYS A 52 -0.90 16.92 18.86
C LYS A 52 -0.97 16.85 20.39
N LYS A 53 -1.92 16.09 20.93
CA LYS A 53 -2.13 15.89 22.36
C LYS A 53 -1.42 14.64 22.90
N LYS A 54 -0.76 13.85 22.04
CA LYS A 54 -0.08 12.57 22.36
C LYS A 54 -0.95 11.62 23.17
N ASN A 55 -2.22 11.47 22.80
CA ASN A 55 -3.14 10.61 23.55
C ASN A 55 -4.03 9.79 22.62
N ASN A 56 -3.85 8.47 22.62
CA ASN A 56 -4.73 7.50 21.96
C ASN A 56 -5.00 7.80 20.48
N VAL A 57 -3.94 8.07 19.72
CA VAL A 57 -4.01 8.24 18.27
C VAL A 57 -4.34 6.91 17.63
N LYS A 58 -5.47 6.87 16.93
CA LYS A 58 -5.87 5.72 16.11
C LYS A 58 -5.29 5.83 14.71
N CYS A 59 -4.60 4.80 14.27
CA CYS A 59 -3.88 4.79 13.00
C CYS A 59 -3.91 3.40 12.35
N LYS A 60 -3.98 3.39 11.01
CA LYS A 60 -3.97 2.16 10.22
C LYS A 60 -2.57 1.89 9.68
N ILE A 61 -2.17 0.63 9.73
CA ILE A 61 -0.87 0.15 9.26
C ILE A 61 -1.08 -0.82 8.09
N GLY A 62 -0.20 -0.78 7.11
CA GLY A 62 -0.18 -1.71 5.98
C GLY A 62 1.07 -1.55 5.12
N ILE A 63 1.15 -2.30 4.01
CA ILE A 63 2.17 -2.11 2.97
C ILE A 63 1.66 -1.08 1.97
N SER A 64 2.54 -0.18 1.50
CA SER A 64 2.22 0.82 0.47
C SER A 64 1.97 0.20 -0.91
N ASN A 65 1.37 0.96 -1.83
CA ASN A 65 1.12 0.46 -3.18
C ASN A 65 2.43 0.04 -3.88
N TYR A 66 3.47 0.86 -3.76
CA TYR A 66 4.80 0.55 -4.31
C TYR A 66 5.41 -0.72 -3.68
N GLY A 67 5.27 -0.90 -2.36
CA GLY A 67 5.75 -2.11 -1.68
C GLY A 67 5.06 -3.36 -2.18
N THR A 68 3.74 -3.28 -2.41
CA THR A 68 2.95 -4.37 -2.98
C THR A 68 3.38 -4.67 -4.43
N GLU A 69 3.56 -3.64 -5.27
CA GLU A 69 4.04 -3.82 -6.65
C GLU A 69 5.43 -4.48 -6.72
N LYS A 70 6.32 -4.16 -5.77
CA LYS A 70 7.66 -4.76 -5.68
C LYS A 70 7.62 -6.24 -5.30
N LEU A 71 6.73 -6.64 -4.39
CA LEU A 71 6.48 -8.05 -4.11
C LEU A 71 5.85 -8.73 -5.34
N GLY A 72 4.96 -8.03 -6.03
CA GLY A 72 4.16 -8.55 -7.13
C GLY A 72 2.75 -8.92 -6.68
N GLU A 73 2.05 -9.71 -7.47
CA GLU A 73 0.67 -10.11 -7.15
C GLU A 73 0.63 -10.94 -5.86
N ILE A 74 0.01 -10.36 -4.82
CA ILE A 74 -0.20 -11.00 -3.53
C ILE A 74 -1.29 -12.06 -3.69
N VAL A 75 -1.00 -13.27 -3.22
CA VAL A 75 -1.91 -14.42 -3.26
C VAL A 75 -2.33 -14.89 -1.88
N TYR A 76 -1.58 -14.54 -0.84
CA TYR A 76 -1.87 -14.93 0.54
C TYR A 76 -1.30 -13.93 1.55
N ILE A 77 -1.97 -13.81 2.70
CA ILE A 77 -1.52 -13.07 3.86
C ILE A 77 -1.80 -13.86 5.13
N ASP A 78 -0.83 -13.89 6.04
CA ASP A 78 -0.96 -14.40 7.40
C ASP A 78 -0.74 -13.26 8.39
N ILE A 79 -1.67 -13.04 9.32
CA ILE A 79 -1.59 -11.96 10.32
C ILE A 79 -1.23 -12.57 11.68
N SER A 80 -0.09 -12.17 12.23
CA SER A 80 0.56 -12.85 13.37
C SER A 80 -0.03 -12.52 14.74
N HIS A 81 -1.00 -11.62 14.82
CA HIS A 81 -1.51 -11.06 16.08
C HIS A 81 -3.03 -11.03 16.15
N ASN A 82 -3.57 -10.95 17.37
CA ASN A 82 -4.99 -10.77 17.62
C ASN A 82 -5.32 -9.36 18.12
N VAL A 83 -6.60 -9.00 18.01
CA VAL A 83 -7.13 -7.75 18.59
C VAL A 83 -6.90 -7.74 20.12
N ASN A 84 -6.58 -6.57 20.66
CA ASN A 84 -6.20 -6.27 22.05
C ASN A 84 -4.76 -6.65 22.45
N GLU A 85 -3.98 -7.29 21.58
CA GLU A 85 -2.55 -7.47 21.83
C GLU A 85 -1.78 -6.14 21.72
N TYR A 86 -0.62 -6.07 22.37
CA TYR A 86 0.29 -4.93 22.29
C TYR A 86 1.50 -5.31 21.45
N VAL A 87 1.79 -4.52 20.41
CA VAL A 87 2.95 -4.69 19.54
C VAL A 87 3.95 -3.56 19.74
N LYS A 88 5.24 -3.89 19.61
CA LYS A 88 6.34 -2.93 19.66
C LYS A 88 6.78 -2.59 18.25
N LYS A 89 7.30 -1.37 18.07
CA LYS A 89 7.98 -0.97 16.85
C LYS A 89 8.99 -2.04 16.41
N GLY A 90 8.91 -2.45 15.16
CA GLY A 90 9.77 -3.46 14.56
C GLY A 90 9.29 -4.90 14.76
N ASP A 91 8.17 -5.14 15.45
CA ASP A 91 7.56 -6.46 15.51
C ASP A 91 6.95 -6.81 14.14
N CYS A 92 7.07 -8.07 13.73
CA CYS A 92 6.43 -8.59 12.52
C CYS A 92 4.93 -8.74 12.79
N ILE A 93 4.11 -8.08 11.97
CA ILE A 93 2.66 -8.05 12.11
C ILE A 93 1.92 -8.94 11.13
N ALA A 94 2.53 -9.23 9.99
CA ALA A 94 1.98 -10.12 8.98
C ALA A 94 3.09 -10.66 8.06
N THR A 95 2.87 -11.82 7.46
CA THR A 95 3.68 -12.35 6.37
C THR A 95 2.81 -12.40 5.11
N VAL A 96 3.35 -11.86 4.01
CA VAL A 96 2.66 -11.74 2.73
C VAL A 96 3.37 -12.61 1.70
N GLU A 97 2.60 -13.44 1.00
CA GLU A 97 3.11 -14.26 -0.08
C GLU A 97 2.58 -13.76 -1.43
N SER A 98 3.50 -13.63 -2.38
CA SER A 98 3.21 -13.27 -3.76
C SER A 98 3.66 -14.39 -4.70
N VAL A 99 3.31 -14.27 -5.98
CA VAL A 99 3.77 -15.19 -7.02
C VAL A 99 5.31 -15.17 -7.19
N LYS A 100 5.99 -14.09 -6.77
CA LYS A 100 7.44 -13.91 -6.98
C LYS A 100 8.26 -14.11 -5.72
N SER A 101 7.73 -13.74 -4.57
CA SER A 101 8.47 -13.67 -3.30
C SER A 101 7.55 -13.75 -2.09
N VAL A 102 8.17 -14.00 -0.93
CA VAL A 102 7.53 -13.90 0.38
C VAL A 102 8.18 -12.74 1.13
N GLY A 103 7.39 -11.93 1.81
CA GLY A 103 7.85 -10.77 2.56
C GLY A 103 7.14 -10.63 3.90
N ASP A 104 7.90 -10.27 4.93
CA ASP A 104 7.36 -9.93 6.25
C ASP A 104 7.03 -8.44 6.32
N VAL A 105 5.96 -8.11 7.04
CA VAL A 105 5.50 -6.75 7.28
C VAL A 105 5.71 -6.40 8.73
N TYR A 106 6.36 -5.27 8.99
CA TYR A 106 6.69 -4.84 10.34
C TYR A 106 5.88 -3.63 10.77
N THR A 107 5.56 -3.51 12.05
CA THR A 107 4.93 -2.28 12.55
C THR A 107 5.96 -1.16 12.74
N PRO A 108 5.74 0.04 12.18
CA PRO A 108 6.65 1.17 12.34
C PRO A 108 6.55 1.85 13.71
N ILE A 109 5.52 1.54 14.49
CA ILE A 109 5.22 2.15 15.78
C ILE A 109 4.74 1.11 16.79
N SER A 110 4.88 1.43 18.08
CA SER A 110 4.33 0.62 19.16
C SER A 110 2.89 1.05 19.45
N GLY A 111 2.03 0.10 19.80
CA GLY A 111 0.63 0.40 20.15
C GLY A 111 -0.18 -0.84 20.49
N GLN A 112 -1.42 -0.60 20.94
CA GLN A 112 -2.40 -1.65 21.14
C GLN A 112 -3.20 -1.89 19.86
N ILE A 113 -3.35 -3.14 19.45
CA ILE A 113 -4.20 -3.50 18.30
C ILE A 113 -5.66 -3.33 18.68
N VAL A 114 -6.36 -2.48 17.94
CA VAL A 114 -7.80 -2.22 18.15
C VAL A 114 -8.68 -2.85 17.08
N ASP A 115 -8.13 -3.12 15.91
CA ASP A 115 -8.85 -3.80 14.83
C ASP A 115 -7.89 -4.51 13.87
N ILE A 116 -8.37 -5.55 13.20
CA ILE A 116 -7.67 -6.31 12.17
C ILE A 116 -8.59 -6.45 10.97
N ASN A 117 -8.06 -6.21 9.78
CA ASN A 117 -8.86 -6.25 8.56
C ASN A 117 -9.08 -7.68 8.09
N ASN A 118 -10.09 -8.36 8.63
CA ASN A 118 -10.41 -9.73 8.18
C ASN A 118 -10.82 -9.80 6.69
N LYS A 119 -11.20 -8.67 6.06
CA LYS A 119 -11.60 -8.64 4.65
C LYS A 119 -10.46 -8.96 3.69
N ILE A 120 -9.20 -8.63 4.04
CA ILE A 120 -8.05 -8.93 3.19
C ILE A 120 -7.66 -10.41 3.28
N VAL A 121 -8.00 -11.08 4.38
CA VAL A 121 -7.82 -12.53 4.54
C VAL A 121 -8.80 -13.27 3.62
N ASP A 122 -10.05 -12.80 3.55
CA ASP A 122 -11.07 -13.36 2.66
C ASP A 122 -10.86 -12.97 1.18
N ASN A 123 -10.29 -11.79 0.92
CA ASN A 123 -10.10 -11.23 -0.41
C ASN A 123 -8.80 -10.42 -0.51
N VAL A 124 -7.69 -11.10 -0.83
CA VAL A 124 -6.37 -10.49 -1.00
C VAL A 124 -6.28 -9.48 -2.17
N ASN A 125 -7.22 -9.50 -3.13
CA ASN A 125 -7.22 -8.55 -4.24
C ASN A 125 -7.37 -7.10 -3.78
N LEU A 126 -7.94 -6.87 -2.59
CA LEU A 126 -7.99 -5.54 -1.99
C LEU A 126 -6.59 -4.94 -1.75
N MET A 127 -5.60 -5.78 -1.45
CA MET A 127 -4.20 -5.35 -1.31
C MET A 127 -3.57 -5.04 -2.67
N ASN A 128 -3.84 -5.86 -3.69
CA ASN A 128 -3.31 -5.69 -5.05
C ASN A 128 -3.85 -4.42 -5.74
N GLU A 129 -5.13 -4.12 -5.56
CA GLU A 129 -5.76 -2.96 -6.21
C GLU A 129 -5.62 -1.67 -5.40
N ASN A 130 -5.68 -1.76 -4.07
CA ASN A 130 -6.00 -0.63 -3.19
C ASN A 130 -5.36 -0.79 -1.80
N SER A 131 -4.05 -1.05 -1.75
CA SER A 131 -3.34 -1.37 -0.50
C SER A 131 -3.52 -0.31 0.59
N GLU A 132 -3.46 0.97 0.22
CA GLU A 132 -3.52 2.10 1.18
C GLU A 132 -4.94 2.52 1.58
N THR A 133 -5.98 1.94 0.98
CA THR A 133 -7.38 2.25 1.31
C THR A 133 -8.10 1.05 1.91
N ASP A 134 -8.30 0.00 1.12
CA ASP A 134 -9.05 -1.19 1.53
C ASP A 134 -8.14 -2.33 1.98
N GLY A 135 -6.86 -2.29 1.59
CA GLY A 135 -5.83 -3.27 1.90
C GLY A 135 -5.04 -3.03 3.20
N TRP A 136 -5.51 -2.20 4.12
CA TRP A 136 -4.87 -2.01 5.42
C TRP A 136 -4.88 -3.33 6.22
N ILE A 137 -3.85 -3.56 7.04
CA ILE A 137 -3.67 -4.85 7.74
C ILE A 137 -4.27 -4.79 9.15
N LEU A 138 -3.81 -3.82 9.95
CA LEU A 138 -4.27 -3.64 11.33
C LEU A 138 -4.43 -2.17 11.68
N GLU A 139 -5.19 -1.90 12.74
CA GLU A 139 -5.38 -0.59 13.32
C GLU A 139 -4.82 -0.58 14.74
N LEU A 140 -3.98 0.42 15.03
CA LEU A 140 -3.34 0.59 16.33
C LEU A 140 -3.87 1.83 17.05
N LEU A 141 -3.94 1.72 18.36
CA LEU A 141 -4.00 2.84 19.29
C LEU A 141 -2.60 3.09 19.85
N THR A 142 -2.06 4.28 19.61
CA THR A 142 -0.73 4.67 20.08
C THR A 142 -0.75 6.04 20.75
N ASN A 143 0.21 6.29 21.64
CA ASN A 143 0.41 7.60 22.25
C ASN A 143 1.48 8.43 21.55
N GLU A 144 2.30 7.81 20.70
CA GLU A 144 3.43 8.47 20.07
C GLU A 144 3.68 7.94 18.65
N VAL A 145 3.73 8.87 17.71
CA VAL A 145 4.23 8.65 16.36
C VAL A 145 5.47 9.52 16.23
N ASN A 146 6.65 8.90 16.12
CA ASN A 146 7.90 9.62 15.96
C ASN A 146 8.07 10.06 14.50
N GLU A 147 7.63 11.27 14.19
CA GLU A 147 7.70 11.85 12.84
C GLU A 147 9.13 11.93 12.27
N LYS A 148 10.18 11.86 13.11
CA LYS A 148 11.57 11.89 12.65
C LYS A 148 12.06 10.56 12.08
N GLU A 149 11.37 9.47 12.38
CA GLU A 149 11.75 8.11 11.97
C GLU A 149 10.91 7.58 10.81
N ILE A 150 9.95 8.39 10.34
CA ILE A 150 9.06 8.10 9.22
C ILE A 150 9.19 9.22 8.18
N MET A 151 8.72 8.95 6.98
CA MET A 151 8.85 9.86 5.84
C MET A 151 7.48 10.38 5.44
N SER A 152 7.45 11.64 5.00
CA SER A 152 6.29 12.17 4.28
C SER A 152 6.15 11.52 2.90
N PHE A 153 4.98 11.64 2.28
CA PHE A 153 4.74 11.16 0.91
C PHE A 153 5.77 11.68 -0.10
N SER A 154 6.19 12.96 0.02
CA SER A 154 7.15 13.57 -0.90
C SER A 154 8.55 12.94 -0.78
N GLU A 155 8.98 12.67 0.45
CA GLU A 155 10.27 12.02 0.72
C GLU A 155 10.24 10.55 0.28
N TYR A 156 9.16 9.84 0.59
CA TYR A 156 8.97 8.46 0.19
C TYR A 156 8.96 8.29 -1.34
N LYS A 157 8.25 9.16 -2.06
CA LYS A 157 8.19 9.13 -3.54
C LYS A 157 9.59 9.27 -4.16
N LYS A 158 10.40 10.21 -3.66
CA LYS A 158 11.78 10.38 -4.13
C LYS A 158 12.63 9.14 -3.86
N MET A 159 12.50 8.55 -2.68
CA MET A 159 13.21 7.31 -2.33
C MET A 159 12.85 6.18 -3.31
N CYS A 160 11.57 6.00 -3.64
CA CYS A 160 11.10 4.98 -4.59
C CYS A 160 11.68 5.23 -6.00
N GLU A 161 11.63 6.48 -6.48
CA GLU A 161 12.21 6.85 -7.79
C GLU A 161 13.72 6.58 -7.86
N GLU A 162 14.46 6.89 -6.79
CA GLU A 162 15.90 6.61 -6.68
C GLU A 162 16.21 5.11 -6.61
N GLU A 163 15.33 4.30 -6.02
CA GLU A 163 15.45 2.84 -6.01
C GLU A 163 15.20 2.24 -7.40
N GLU A 164 14.16 2.68 -8.11
CA GLU A 164 13.88 2.27 -9.49
C GLU A 164 15.05 2.59 -10.42
N GLN A 165 15.63 3.79 -10.32
CA GLN A 165 16.80 4.17 -11.13
C GLN A 165 18.02 3.31 -10.81
N ARG A 166 18.25 2.99 -9.53
CA ARG A 166 19.35 2.12 -9.11
C ARG A 166 19.14 0.69 -9.63
N GLU A 167 17.92 0.19 -9.61
CA GLU A 167 17.59 -1.14 -10.14
C GLU A 167 17.76 -1.18 -11.66
N ALA A 168 17.28 -0.17 -12.39
CA ALA A 168 17.46 -0.05 -13.84
C ALA A 168 18.95 0.00 -14.23
N THR A 169 19.76 0.75 -13.49
CA THR A 169 21.21 0.85 -13.74
C THR A 169 21.91 -0.50 -13.52
N LYS A 170 21.51 -1.25 -12.48
CA LYS A 170 22.03 -2.60 -12.22
C LYS A 170 21.69 -3.56 -13.34
N ILE A 171 20.45 -3.52 -13.84
CA ILE A 171 20.01 -4.36 -14.97
C ILE A 171 20.86 -4.04 -16.20
N GLN A 172 20.99 -2.75 -16.57
CA GLN A 172 21.81 -2.33 -17.71
C GLN A 172 23.29 -2.70 -17.57
N GLN A 173 23.84 -2.64 -16.36
CA GLN A 173 25.21 -3.08 -16.09
C GLN A 173 25.32 -4.60 -16.30
N SER A 174 24.40 -5.38 -15.74
CA SER A 174 24.41 -6.84 -15.88
C SER A 174 24.26 -7.30 -17.34
N GLU A 175 23.46 -6.58 -18.15
CA GLU A 175 23.32 -6.84 -19.59
C GLU A 175 24.60 -6.55 -20.35
N ARG A 176 25.28 -5.44 -20.02
CA ARG A 176 26.59 -5.10 -20.60
C ARG A 176 27.64 -6.14 -20.24
N ASP A 177 27.72 -6.53 -18.97
CA ASP A 177 28.66 -7.54 -18.49
C ASP A 177 28.45 -8.89 -19.21
N CYS A 178 27.19 -9.33 -19.36
CA CYS A 178 26.84 -10.53 -20.10
C CYS A 178 27.26 -10.47 -21.59
N LEU A 179 27.19 -9.29 -22.21
CA LEU A 179 27.58 -9.12 -23.62
C LEU A 179 29.11 -9.15 -23.79
N GLU A 180 29.85 -8.54 -22.86
CA GLU A 180 31.31 -8.57 -22.86
C GLU A 180 31.87 -9.99 -22.72
N GLU A 181 31.28 -10.82 -21.86
CA GLU A 181 31.67 -12.24 -21.73
C GLU A 181 31.45 -13.02 -23.02
N LYS A 182 30.28 -12.87 -23.65
CA LYS A 182 29.98 -13.52 -24.95
C LYS A 182 30.97 -13.11 -26.03
N ASN A 183 31.36 -11.84 -26.06
CA ASN A 183 32.33 -11.33 -27.02
C ASN A 183 33.74 -11.89 -26.77
N LYS A 184 34.17 -12.00 -25.51
CA LYS A 184 35.47 -12.61 -25.14
C LYS A 184 35.52 -14.08 -25.56
N ASN A 185 34.47 -14.85 -25.29
CA ASN A 185 34.41 -16.27 -25.65
C ASN A 185 34.47 -16.44 -27.18
N LYS A 186 33.74 -15.62 -27.94
CA LYS A 186 33.78 -15.65 -29.40
C LYS A 186 35.15 -15.26 -29.99
N ILE A 187 35.85 -14.32 -29.36
CA ILE A 187 37.21 -13.93 -29.76
C ILE A 187 38.20 -15.06 -29.50
N PHE A 188 38.07 -15.75 -28.37
CA PHE A 188 38.89 -16.90 -28.03
C PHE A 188 38.74 -18.02 -29.08
N ASP A 189 37.50 -18.38 -29.43
CA ASP A 189 37.22 -19.38 -30.47
C ASP A 189 37.86 -19.02 -31.83
N LEU A 190 37.80 -17.74 -32.23
CA LEU A 190 38.41 -17.27 -33.49
C LEU A 190 39.93 -17.34 -33.48
N ASN A 191 40.57 -17.10 -32.33
CA ASN A 191 42.02 -17.17 -32.21
C ASN A 191 42.53 -18.62 -32.24
N ASP A 192 41.77 -19.54 -31.64
CA ASP A 192 42.07 -20.98 -31.70
C ASP A 192 41.97 -21.51 -33.13
N ILE A 193 40.95 -21.10 -33.89
CA ILE A 193 40.79 -21.47 -35.31
C ILE A 193 41.98 -20.96 -36.15
N LYS A 194 42.36 -19.69 -36.02
CA LYS A 194 43.50 -19.11 -36.76
C LYS A 194 44.83 -19.82 -36.44
N SER A 195 45.02 -20.20 -35.18
CA SER A 195 46.22 -20.91 -34.74
C SER A 195 46.34 -22.32 -35.32
N ILE A 196 45.21 -22.96 -35.65
CA ILE A 196 45.18 -24.27 -36.32
C ILE A 196 45.52 -24.12 -37.82
N GLU A 197 44.97 -23.11 -38.50
CA GLU A 197 45.23 -22.85 -39.93
C GLU A 197 46.70 -22.50 -40.22
N GLU A 198 47.38 -21.82 -39.30
CA GLU A 198 48.81 -21.49 -39.43
C GLU A 198 49.73 -22.71 -39.24
N LYS A 199 49.31 -23.73 -38.49
CA LYS A 199 50.05 -24.98 -38.30
C LYS A 199 49.89 -25.96 -39.48
N GLY A 200 48.79 -25.87 -40.24
CA GLY A 200 48.53 -26.71 -41.40
C GLY A 200 49.18 -26.25 -42.71
N LYS A 201 49.82 -25.08 -42.74
CA LYS A 201 50.49 -24.50 -43.92
C LYS A 201 52.03 -24.64 -43.92
N LYS A 202 52.60 -25.45 -43.03
CA LYS A 202 54.03 -25.79 -42.98
C LYS A 202 54.28 -27.22 -43.41
#